data_AF-A0AA48LEE9-F1
#
_entry.id   AF-A0AA48LEE9-F1
#
_cell.length_a   1.000
_cell.length_b   1.000
_cell.length_c   1.000
_cell.angle_alpha   90.00
_cell.angle_beta   90.00
_cell.angle_gamma   90.00
#
_symmetry.space_group_name_H-M   'P 1'
#
loop_
_entity.id
_entity.type
_entity.pdbx_description
1 polymer ?
#
loop_
_entity_poly.entity_id
_entity_poly.type
_entity_poly.pdbx_seq_one_letter_code
_entity_poly.pdbx_strand_id
1 'polypeptide(L)' 'MWRKDDSRSYKDMVIQGFGQLENSRYVIHIREFYTENAQETSPPTFLNLHFQQVDGQWKVVYFEFDV' A
#
# COMPACT_ATOMS: atom_id res chain seq x y z
N MET A 1 -4.17 10.77 3.80
CA MET A 1 -4.67 12.15 3.68
C MET A 1 -4.88 12.42 2.21
N TRP A 2 -6.11 12.41 1.70
CA TRP A 2 -6.39 12.71 0.30
C TRP A 2 -6.22 14.21 0.06
N ARG A 3 -5.22 14.59 -0.75
CA ARG A 3 -5.08 15.98 -1.19
C ARG A 3 -6.02 16.19 -2.36
N LYS A 4 -6.89 17.19 -2.23
CA LYS A 4 -7.90 17.57 -3.23
C LYS A 4 -7.29 18.01 -4.57
N ASP A 5 -5.99 18.28 -4.59
CA ASP A 5 -5.22 18.79 -5.73
C ASP A 5 -4.19 17.79 -6.27
N ASP A 6 -4.33 16.49 -5.96
CA ASP A 6 -3.47 15.48 -6.53
C ASP A 6 -3.91 15.18 -7.97
N SER A 7 -3.15 15.70 -8.95
CA SER A 7 -3.32 15.45 -10.39
C SER A 7 -3.03 13.99 -10.77
N ARG A 8 -2.50 13.20 -9.82
CA ARG A 8 -2.13 11.80 -10.02
C ARG A 8 -3.36 10.91 -9.98
N SER A 9 -3.54 10.15 -11.05
CA SER A 9 -4.54 9.09 -11.14
C SER A 9 -3.92 7.75 -10.77
N TYR A 10 -4.59 6.98 -9.94
CA TYR A 10 -4.18 5.59 -9.66
C TYR A 10 -4.29 4.77 -10.95
N LYS A 11 -3.21 4.08 -11.32
CA LYS A 11 -3.16 3.25 -12.53
C LYS A 11 -3.28 1.77 -12.20
N ASP A 12 -2.37 1.28 -11.37
CA ASP A 12 -2.26 -0.15 -11.06
C ASP A 12 -1.48 -0.39 -9.76
N MET A 13 -1.50 -1.62 -9.26
CA MET A 13 -0.64 -2.06 -8.18
C MET A 13 -0.16 -3.50 -8.37
N VAL A 14 1.00 -3.81 -7.82
CA VAL A 14 1.55 -5.16 -7.78
C VAL A 14 1.88 -5.55 -6.35
N ILE A 15 1.44 -6.73 -5.92
CA ILE A 15 1.90 -7.35 -4.67
C ILE A 15 3.32 -7.86 -4.91
N GLN A 16 4.28 -7.29 -4.20
CA GLN A 16 5.69 -7.66 -4.33
C GLN A 16 6.08 -8.81 -3.39
N GLY A 17 5.31 -9.00 -2.32
CA GLY A 17 5.54 -10.08 -1.37
C GLY A 17 4.62 -9.98 -0.17
N PHE A 18 4.63 -11.04 0.64
CA PHE A 18 3.93 -11.09 1.91
C PHE A 18 4.79 -11.87 2.92
N GLY A 19 4.60 -11.58 4.21
CA GLY A 19 5.36 -12.22 5.27
C GLY A 19 4.66 -12.15 6.61
N GLN A 20 5.10 -12.99 7.54
CA GLN A 20 4.72 -12.91 8.94
C GLN A 20 5.78 -12.11 9.70
N LEU A 21 5.32 -11.13 10.47
CA LEU A 21 6.11 -10.36 11.41
C LEU A 21 5.97 -10.95 12.82
N GLU A 22 6.73 -10.39 13.76
CA GLU A 22 6.56 -10.69 15.18
C GLU A 22 5.14 -10.35 15.68
N ASN A 23 4.69 -11.00 16.74
CA ASN A 23 3.39 -10.77 17.39
C ASN A 23 2.16 -11.12 16.54
N SER A 24 2.24 -12.17 15.72
CA SER A 24 1.12 -12.65 14.90
C SER A 24 0.57 -11.61 13.91
N ARG A 25 1.41 -10.64 13.54
CA ARG A 25 1.12 -9.67 12.49
C ARG A 25 1.63 -10.21 11.17
N TYR A 26 0.95 -9.86 10.09
CA TYR A 26 1.33 -10.20 8.73
C TYR A 26 1.48 -8.92 7.96
N VAL A 27 2.40 -8.87 7.01
CA VAL A 27 2.62 -7.72 6.14
C VAL A 27 2.47 -8.13 4.69
N ILE A 28 1.83 -7.27 3.91
CA ILE A 28 1.79 -7.35 2.45
C ILE A 28 2.48 -6.10 1.92
N HIS A 29 3.46 -6.29 1.04
CA HIS A 29 4.18 -5.23 0.36
C HIS A 29 3.55 -5.01 -1.02
N ILE A 30 3.06 -3.80 -1.25
CA ILE A 30 2.37 -3.41 -2.47
C ILE A 30 3.16 -2.28 -3.12
N ARG A 31 3.38 -2.35 -4.43
CA ARG A 31 3.90 -1.26 -5.23
C ARG A 31 2.78 -0.66 -6.04
N GLU A 32 2.50 0.61 -5.83
CA GLU A 32 1.45 1.36 -6.50
C GLU A 32 2.05 2.22 -7.62
N PHE A 33 1.34 2.25 -8.74
CA PHE A 33 1.69 3.02 -9.93
C PHE A 33 0.62 4.09 -10.15
N TYR A 34 1.07 5.33 -10.31
CA TYR A 34 0.22 6.46 -10.59
C TYR A 34 0.60 7.07 -11.94
N THR A 35 -0.34 7.81 -12.54
CA THR A 35 -0.11 8.58 -13.74
C THR A 35 -0.47 10.04 -13.54
N GLU A 36 0.32 10.93 -14.14
CA GLU A 36 0.05 12.36 -14.21
C GLU A 36 0.18 12.79 -15.67
N ASN A 37 -0.85 13.46 -16.22
CA ASN A 37 -0.86 13.89 -17.63
C ASN A 37 -0.55 12.75 -18.63
N ALA A 38 -1.11 11.56 -18.37
CA ALA A 38 -0.88 10.32 -19.13
C ALA A 38 0.56 9.76 -19.11
N GLN A 39 1.44 10.29 -18.27
CA GLN A 39 2.78 9.74 -18.01
C GLN A 39 2.81 9.03 -16.65
N GLU A 40 3.56 7.94 -16.54
CA GLU A 40 3.77 7.28 -15.25
C GLU A 40 4.61 8.16 -14.33
N THR A 41 4.16 8.30 -13.08
CA THR A 41 4.92 9.02 -12.06
C THR A 41 6.05 8.14 -11.54
N SER A 42 7.25 8.71 -11.44
CA SER A 42 8.44 8.07 -10.87
C SER A 42 8.98 8.90 -9.70
N PRO A 43 9.44 8.29 -8.59
CA PRO A 43 9.41 6.85 -8.31
C PRO A 43 7.99 6.35 -7.97
N PRO A 44 7.74 5.03 -8.09
CA PRO A 44 6.50 4.42 -7.62
C PRO A 44 6.39 4.50 -6.10
N THR A 45 5.15 4.48 -5.60
CA THR A 45 4.87 4.49 -4.17
C THR A 45 4.79 3.06 -3.66
N PHE A 46 5.40 2.76 -2.52
CA PHE A 46 5.29 1.48 -1.84
C PHE A 46 4.31 1.61 -0.68
N LEU A 47 3.37 0.67 -0.57
CA LEU A 47 2.38 0.58 0.48
C LEU A 47 2.60 -0.74 1.23
N ASN A 48 2.90 -0.64 2.53
CA ASN A 48 2.98 -1.80 3.41
C ASN A 48 1.70 -1.89 4.24
N LEU A 49 0.94 -2.97 4.08
CA LEU A 49 -0.29 -3.23 4.84
C LEU A 49 -0.04 -4.29 5.90
N HIS A 50 -0.28 -3.94 7.16
CA HIS A 50 -0.11 -4.85 8.28
C HIS A 50 -1.47 -5.37 8.74
N PHE A 51 -1.60 -6.70 8.74
CA PHE A 51 -2.81 -7.42 9.11
C PHE A 51 -2.64 -8.13 10.44
N GLN A 52 -3.71 -8.21 11.20
CA GLN A 52 -3.81 -9.03 12.40
C GLN A 52 -5.23 -9.60 12.50
N GLN A 53 -5.37 -10.80 13.05
CA GLN A 53 -6.68 -11.33 13.42
C GLN A 53 -7.17 -10.67 14.71
N VAL A 54 -8.33 -10.03 14.65
CA VAL A 54 -9.03 -9.45 15.79
C VAL A 54 -10.45 -10.01 15.78
N ASP A 55 -10.84 -10.72 16.84
CA ASP A 55 -12.13 -11.41 16.96
C ASP A 55 -12.43 -12.37 15.79
N GLY A 56 -11.40 -13.11 15.34
CA GLY A 56 -11.52 -14.07 14.24
C GLY A 56 -11.58 -13.45 12.84
N GLN A 57 -11.47 -12.11 12.71
CA GLN A 57 -11.48 -11.41 11.43
C GLN A 57 -10.11 -10.79 11.14
N TRP A 58 -9.67 -10.88 9.88
CA TRP A 58 -8.50 -10.16 9.40
C TRP A 58 -8.80 -8.67 9.32
N LYS A 59 -8.01 -7.86 10.01
CA LYS A 59 -8.10 -6.38 9.96
C LYS A 59 -6.75 -5.80 9.60
N VAL A 60 -6.76 -4.73 8.82
CA VAL A 60 -5.58 -3.87 8.67
C VAL A 60 -5.42 -3.10 9.98
N VAL A 61 -4.32 -3.32 10.68
CA VAL A 61 -4.04 -2.68 11.98
C VAL A 61 -3.05 -1.53 11.86
N TYR A 62 -2.26 -1.51 10.79
CA TYR A 62 -1.31 -0.45 10.49
C TYR A 62 -1.03 -0.44 8.98
N PHE A 63 -0.73 0.74 8.46
CA PHE A 63 -0.24 0.89 7.09
C PHE A 63 0.79 2.01 7.04
N GLU A 64 1.72 1.90 6.10
CA GLU A 64 2.73 2.91 5.85
C GLU A 64 3.02 3.02 4.36
N PHE A 65 3.42 4.21 3.95
CA PHE A 65 3.87 4.50 2.60
C PHE A 65 5.37 4.78 2.62
N ASP A 66 6.10 4.24 1.65
CA ASP A 66 7.50 4.52 1.36
C ASP A 66 7.61 5.05 -0.08
N VAL A 67 8.39 6.11 -0.30
CA VAL A 67 8.43 6.92 -1.54
C VAL A 67 9.85 7.09 -2.05
#